data_AF-A0AAW2ML61-F1
#
_entry.id   AF-A0AAW2ML61-F1
#
_cell.length_a   1.000
_cell.length_b   1.000
_cell.length_c   1.000
_cell.angle_alpha   90.00
_cell.angle_beta   90.00
_cell.angle_gamma   90.00
#
_symmetry.space_group_name_H-M   'P 1'
#
loop_
_entity.id
_entity.type
_entity.pdbx_description
1 polymer ?
#
loop_
_entity_poly.entity_id
_entity_poly.type
_entity_poly.pdbx_seq_one_letter_code
_entity_poly.pdbx_strand_id
1 'polypeptide(L)'
;MEAVRATSAWVASHSSHVTVDSSGVEKVAERMKDSIPKVEWDFEGIHYFDDGPLTVQYLFVLDALNFCFWPDKEMTYDHLAAGLKEVLQNDKSAFDADRLQKYTGPELRKLLKWPRPLPLEEERVRLMHEVGFELERSFDGKASKLVESCEKSAAKLVALITSHFPDYIVPAVLQQLGVLKFSPSLANMIESNREISSGSEEEVELRACSVHAVEEIRELINRKSGKQVIFYCFILQ
;
A
#
# COMPACT_ATOMS: atom_id res chain seq x y z
N MET A 1 11.82 -9.89 11.82
CA MET A 1 11.62 -8.45 12.06
C MET A 1 12.91 -7.73 12.41
N GLU A 2 13.69 -8.19 13.38
CA GLU A 2 14.95 -7.50 13.77
C GLU A 2 15.96 -7.42 12.61
N ALA A 3 16.08 -8.49 11.82
CA ALA A 3 16.90 -8.49 10.60
C ALA A 3 16.42 -7.46 9.56
N VAL A 4 15.13 -7.45 9.21
CA VAL A 4 14.55 -6.49 8.25
C VAL A 4 14.74 -5.06 8.73
N ARG A 5 14.49 -4.82 10.03
CA ARG A 5 14.69 -3.51 10.64
C ARG A 5 16.15 -3.06 10.56
N ALA A 6 17.10 -3.95 10.87
CA ALA A 6 18.52 -3.65 10.81
C ALA A 6 18.99 -3.39 9.37
N THR A 7 18.54 -4.18 8.40
CA THR A 7 18.91 -4.00 6.99
C THR A 7 18.29 -2.74 6.40
N SER A 8 17.01 -2.45 6.68
CA SER A 8 16.35 -1.23 6.21
C SER A 8 16.94 0.03 6.84
N ALA A 9 17.29 -0.01 8.13
CA ALA A 9 17.99 1.10 8.79
C ALA A 9 19.39 1.33 8.20
N TRP A 10 20.11 0.24 7.86
CA TRP A 10 21.42 0.36 7.22
C TRP A 10 21.33 0.99 5.84
N VAL A 11 20.36 0.59 5.02
CA VAL A 11 20.15 1.22 3.71
C VAL A 11 19.75 2.69 3.88
N ALA A 12 18.82 3.00 4.80
CA ALA A 12 18.39 4.37 5.05
C ALA A 12 19.52 5.29 5.58
N SER A 13 20.57 4.73 6.21
CA SER A 13 21.72 5.52 6.65
C SER A 13 22.78 5.75 5.55
N HIS A 14 22.65 5.06 4.42
CA HIS A 14 23.57 5.16 3.27
C HIS A 14 22.86 5.62 1.99
N SER A 15 21.57 5.94 2.08
CA SER A 15 20.76 6.33 0.94
C SER A 15 21.12 7.71 0.42
N SER A 16 21.05 7.89 -0.89
CA SER A 16 21.39 9.13 -1.60
C SER A 16 20.21 9.73 -2.39
N HIS A 17 19.20 8.91 -2.70
CA HIS A 17 17.98 9.28 -3.41
C HIS A 17 16.78 9.48 -2.50
N VAL A 18 16.72 8.77 -1.37
CA VAL A 18 15.60 8.87 -0.41
C VAL A 18 16.13 9.14 1.00
N THR A 19 15.58 10.14 1.68
CA THR A 19 15.97 10.48 3.07
C THR A 19 14.75 10.44 3.96
N VAL A 20 14.88 9.83 5.15
CA VAL A 20 13.88 9.89 6.21
C VAL A 20 14.07 11.19 7.00
N ASP A 21 13.07 12.06 6.99
CA ASP A 21 13.07 13.35 7.68
C ASP A 21 12.49 13.21 9.08
N SER A 22 13.36 13.33 10.09
CA SER A 22 12.97 13.17 11.49
C SER A 22 11.90 14.18 11.94
N SER A 23 11.85 15.38 11.36
CA SER A 23 10.81 16.37 11.70
C SER A 23 9.44 15.95 11.15
N GLY A 24 9.42 15.32 9.97
CA GLY A 24 8.23 14.68 9.40
C GLY A 24 7.75 13.52 10.27
N VAL A 25 8.67 12.65 10.68
CA VAL A 25 8.39 11.52 11.60
C VAL A 25 7.78 12.04 12.90
N GLU A 26 8.37 13.06 13.53
CA GLU A 26 7.86 13.66 14.76
C GLU A 26 6.45 14.26 14.57
N LYS A 27 6.22 15.02 13.50
CA LYS A 27 4.91 15.61 13.20
C LYS A 27 3.82 14.55 13.05
N VAL A 28 4.12 13.46 12.33
CA VAL A 28 3.17 12.36 12.15
C VAL A 28 2.92 11.65 13.48
N ALA A 29 3.98 11.33 14.23
CA ALA A 29 3.86 10.70 15.55
C ALA A 29 3.02 11.56 16.51
N GLU A 30 3.23 12.88 16.53
CA GLU A 30 2.47 13.82 17.36
C GLU A 30 1.00 13.88 16.97
N ARG A 31 0.67 13.87 15.67
CA ARG A 31 -0.73 13.82 15.20
C ARG A 31 -1.43 12.54 15.62
N MET A 32 -0.70 11.42 15.67
CA MET A 32 -1.27 10.10 15.93
C MET A 32 -1.26 9.70 17.41
N LYS A 33 -0.58 10.44 18.29
CA LYS A 33 -0.43 10.07 19.72
C LYS A 33 -1.74 10.17 20.53
N ASP A 34 -2.58 11.16 20.23
CA ASP A 34 -3.74 11.51 21.05
C ASP A 34 -5.04 10.84 20.55
N SER A 35 -5.05 10.43 19.29
CA SER A 35 -6.19 9.76 18.66
C SER A 35 -5.64 8.87 17.56
N ILE A 36 -5.45 7.59 17.85
CA ILE A 36 -5.57 6.58 16.78
C ILE A 36 -7.08 6.54 16.52
N PRO A 37 -7.56 7.06 15.38
CA PRO A 37 -8.99 7.06 15.13
C PRO A 37 -9.49 5.63 15.27
N LYS A 38 -10.61 5.44 15.98
CA LYS A 38 -11.36 4.22 15.81
C LYS A 38 -11.88 4.30 14.38
N VAL A 39 -11.19 3.64 13.45
CA VAL A 39 -11.57 3.67 12.04
C VAL A 39 -12.91 2.97 11.96
N GLU A 40 -13.97 3.72 11.74
CA GLU A 40 -15.22 3.17 11.26
C GLU A 40 -15.01 2.88 9.78
N TRP A 41 -14.88 1.58 9.50
CA TRP A 41 -14.50 1.02 8.20
C TRP A 41 -15.25 1.60 7.00
N ASP A 42 -16.51 2.01 7.19
CA ASP A 42 -17.41 2.41 6.11
C ASP A 42 -18.07 3.75 6.40
N PHE A 43 -17.27 4.78 6.71
CA PHE A 43 -17.79 6.13 7.02
C PHE A 43 -18.70 6.71 5.91
N GLU A 44 -18.61 6.19 4.68
CA GLU A 44 -19.34 6.70 3.51
C GLU A 44 -20.08 5.63 2.68
N GLY A 45 -20.09 4.37 3.08
CA GLY A 45 -20.80 3.33 2.32
C GLY A 45 -20.07 2.87 1.05
N ILE A 46 -18.81 3.22 0.84
CA ILE A 46 -18.07 3.01 -0.41
C ILE A 46 -17.20 1.76 -0.42
N HIS A 47 -16.90 1.17 0.74
CA HIS A 47 -16.03 -0.01 0.83
C HIS A 47 -16.82 -1.31 0.83
N TYR A 48 -16.23 -2.36 0.24
CA TYR A 48 -16.75 -3.71 0.43
C TYR A 48 -16.49 -4.18 1.86
N PHE A 49 -17.48 -4.82 2.47
CA PHE A 49 -17.36 -5.41 3.80
C PHE A 49 -18.26 -6.62 3.95
N ASP A 50 -17.69 -7.73 4.41
CA ASP A 50 -18.40 -8.95 4.75
C ASP A 50 -17.89 -9.62 6.02
N ASP A 51 -17.04 -8.94 6.79
CA ASP A 51 -16.39 -9.47 8.00
C ASP A 51 -15.66 -10.81 7.74
N GLY A 52 -15.21 -11.01 6.49
CA GLY A 52 -14.71 -12.28 6.01
C GLY A 52 -13.54 -12.15 5.02
N PRO A 53 -13.09 -13.29 4.46
CA PRO A 53 -11.91 -13.34 3.60
C PRO A 53 -11.96 -12.45 2.35
N LEU A 54 -13.16 -12.16 1.82
CA LEU A 54 -13.29 -11.31 0.64
C LEU A 54 -13.07 -9.83 0.97
N THR A 55 -13.35 -9.40 2.20
CA THR A 55 -12.95 -8.06 2.66
C THR A 55 -11.43 -7.89 2.61
N VAL A 56 -10.69 -8.90 3.05
CA VAL A 56 -9.22 -8.90 2.98
C VAL A 56 -8.74 -8.94 1.53
N GLN A 57 -9.38 -9.75 0.67
CA GLN A 57 -9.04 -9.81 -0.75
C GLN A 57 -9.30 -8.47 -1.45
N TYR A 58 -10.44 -7.84 -1.18
CA TYR A 58 -10.81 -6.51 -1.65
C TYR A 58 -9.75 -5.48 -1.29
N LEU A 59 -9.27 -5.50 -0.05
CA LEU A 59 -8.27 -4.57 0.46
C LEU A 59 -6.97 -4.61 -0.33
N PHE A 60 -6.43 -5.81 -0.55
CA PHE A 60 -5.20 -5.96 -1.32
C PHE A 60 -5.37 -5.45 -2.76
N VAL A 61 -6.51 -5.70 -3.39
CA VAL A 61 -6.78 -5.19 -4.74
C VAL A 61 -6.98 -3.67 -4.74
N LEU A 62 -7.75 -3.13 -3.78
CA LEU A 62 -7.96 -1.69 -3.65
C LEU A 62 -6.64 -0.96 -3.42
N ASP A 63 -5.83 -1.42 -2.48
CA ASP A 63 -4.54 -0.81 -2.16
C ASP A 63 -3.53 -0.98 -3.30
N ALA A 64 -3.54 -2.09 -4.04
CA ALA A 64 -2.70 -2.20 -5.23
C ALA A 64 -3.10 -1.20 -6.33
N LEU A 65 -4.39 -0.86 -6.42
CA LEU A 65 -4.91 0.04 -7.45
C LEU A 65 -4.96 1.52 -7.01
N ASN A 66 -4.76 1.81 -5.73
CA ASN A 66 -4.92 3.15 -5.17
C ASN A 66 -3.66 4.02 -5.34
N PHE A 67 -3.44 4.54 -6.55
CA PHE A 67 -2.35 5.49 -6.78
C PHE A 67 -2.62 6.83 -6.09
N CYS A 68 -1.61 7.38 -5.42
CA CYS A 68 -1.67 8.73 -4.83
C CYS A 68 -1.78 9.87 -5.87
N PHE A 69 -1.73 9.55 -7.16
CA PHE A 69 -1.80 10.53 -8.24
C PHE A 69 -2.86 10.14 -9.27
N TRP A 70 -3.89 10.97 -9.37
CA TRP A 70 -4.99 10.85 -10.34
C TRP A 70 -4.88 12.01 -11.34
N PRO A 71 -4.21 11.84 -12.51
CA PRO A 71 -4.13 12.87 -13.54
C PRO A 71 -5.50 13.24 -14.13
N ASP A 72 -6.51 12.39 -13.95
CA ASP A 72 -7.90 12.68 -14.26
C ASP A 72 -8.57 13.35 -13.05
N LYS A 73 -8.95 14.63 -13.20
CA LYS A 73 -9.58 15.44 -12.15
C LYS A 73 -10.96 14.94 -11.72
N GLU A 74 -11.61 14.11 -12.53
CA GLU A 74 -12.92 13.53 -12.22
C GLU A 74 -12.80 12.18 -11.49
N MET A 75 -11.65 11.51 -11.60
CA MET A 75 -11.43 10.22 -10.94
C MET A 75 -10.92 10.44 -9.50
N THR A 76 -11.63 9.89 -8.53
CA THR A 76 -11.27 9.97 -7.10
C THR A 76 -11.11 8.59 -6.51
N TYR A 77 -10.55 8.54 -5.30
CA TYR A 77 -10.51 7.33 -4.49
C TYR A 77 -11.89 6.67 -4.35
N ASP A 78 -12.94 7.45 -4.10
CA ASP A 78 -14.30 6.95 -3.87
C ASP A 78 -14.85 6.21 -5.09
N HIS A 79 -14.55 6.70 -6.30
CA HIS A 79 -14.94 6.02 -7.54
C HIS A 79 -14.28 4.64 -7.66
N LEU A 80 -12.98 4.53 -7.30
CA LEU A 80 -12.28 3.25 -7.29
C LEU A 80 -12.85 2.31 -6.22
N ALA A 81 -12.97 2.80 -4.98
CA ALA A 81 -13.44 2.00 -3.85
C ALA A 81 -14.85 1.46 -4.08
N ALA A 82 -15.79 2.34 -4.49
CA ALA A 82 -17.18 1.99 -4.78
C ALA A 82 -17.30 1.09 -6.02
N GLY A 83 -16.49 1.34 -7.05
CA GLY A 83 -16.47 0.50 -8.26
C GLY A 83 -16.04 -0.94 -7.95
N LEU A 84 -14.93 -1.11 -7.22
CA LEU A 84 -14.46 -2.44 -6.79
C LEU A 84 -15.44 -3.12 -5.83
N LYS A 85 -16.11 -2.35 -4.97
CA LYS A 85 -17.19 -2.86 -4.11
C LYS A 85 -18.32 -3.45 -4.95
N GLU A 86 -18.79 -2.70 -5.95
CA GLU A 86 -19.88 -3.14 -6.83
C GLU A 86 -19.50 -4.41 -7.60
N VAL A 87 -18.24 -4.50 -8.04
CA VAL A 87 -17.69 -5.69 -8.71
C VAL A 87 -17.85 -6.94 -7.82
N LEU A 88 -17.42 -6.89 -6.55
CA LEU A 88 -17.56 -8.02 -5.62
C LEU A 88 -19.00 -8.27 -5.15
N GLN A 89 -19.87 -7.26 -5.18
CA GLN A 89 -21.29 -7.46 -4.93
C GLN A 89 -21.94 -8.27 -6.06
N ASN A 90 -21.52 -8.06 -7.30
CA ASN A 90 -22.04 -8.75 -8.48
C ASN A 90 -21.36 -10.11 -8.75
N ASP A 91 -20.05 -10.22 -8.50
CA ASP A 91 -19.26 -11.44 -8.71
C ASP A 91 -18.23 -11.61 -7.58
N LYS A 92 -18.52 -12.53 -6.66
CA LYS A 92 -17.65 -12.85 -5.51
C LYS A 92 -16.30 -13.43 -5.90
N SER A 93 -16.18 -13.96 -7.12
CA SER A 93 -14.93 -14.53 -7.65
C SER A 93 -14.12 -13.51 -8.45
N ALA A 94 -14.60 -12.27 -8.61
CA ALA A 94 -13.94 -11.28 -9.47
C ALA A 94 -12.47 -11.04 -9.09
N PHE A 95 -12.10 -11.17 -7.81
CA PHE A 95 -10.74 -10.97 -7.34
C PHE A 95 -10.02 -12.27 -6.94
N ASP A 96 -10.43 -13.41 -7.48
CA ASP A 96 -9.63 -14.63 -7.37
C ASP A 96 -8.28 -14.45 -8.08
N ALA A 97 -7.22 -14.98 -7.48
CA ALA A 97 -5.85 -14.76 -7.89
C ALA A 97 -5.57 -15.10 -9.37
N ASP A 98 -6.19 -16.16 -9.90
CA ASP A 98 -6.04 -16.56 -11.30
C ASP A 98 -6.74 -15.60 -12.27
N ARG A 99 -7.79 -14.91 -11.81
CA ARG A 99 -8.51 -13.89 -12.59
C ARG A 99 -7.80 -12.55 -12.54
N LEU A 100 -7.27 -12.18 -11.38
CA LEU A 100 -6.45 -10.98 -11.21
C LEU A 100 -5.33 -10.94 -12.26
N GLN A 101 -4.64 -12.05 -12.47
CA GLN A 101 -3.56 -12.22 -13.45
C GLN A 101 -3.98 -12.14 -14.93
N LYS A 102 -5.27 -12.20 -15.24
CA LYS A 102 -5.77 -12.27 -16.62
C LYS A 102 -6.44 -11.00 -17.10
N TYR A 103 -6.85 -10.13 -16.17
CA TYR A 103 -7.51 -8.89 -16.53
C TYR A 103 -6.62 -8.02 -17.40
N THR A 104 -7.25 -7.32 -18.33
CA THR A 104 -6.63 -6.29 -19.18
C THR A 104 -7.05 -4.89 -18.73
N GLY A 105 -6.32 -3.86 -19.17
CA GLY A 105 -6.66 -2.46 -18.91
C GLY A 105 -8.12 -2.11 -19.23
N PRO A 106 -8.60 -2.44 -20.44
CA PRO A 106 -9.99 -2.26 -20.84
C PRO A 106 -11.00 -3.05 -20.00
N GLU A 107 -10.66 -4.24 -19.51
CA GLU A 107 -11.53 -5.02 -18.63
C GLU A 107 -11.61 -4.40 -17.24
N LEU A 108 -10.49 -3.96 -16.66
CA LEU A 108 -10.48 -3.23 -15.39
C LEU A 108 -11.32 -1.94 -15.51
N ARG A 109 -11.16 -1.18 -16.59
CA ARG A 109 -12.00 -0.02 -16.89
C ARG A 109 -13.48 -0.37 -16.95
N LYS A 110 -13.81 -1.48 -17.61
CA LYS A 110 -15.20 -1.97 -17.73
C LYS A 110 -15.77 -2.40 -16.38
N LEU A 111 -14.98 -3.06 -15.54
CA LEU A 111 -15.37 -3.44 -14.17
C LEU A 111 -15.72 -2.20 -13.35
N LEU A 112 -14.91 -1.15 -13.45
CA LEU A 112 -15.14 0.14 -12.79
C LEU A 112 -16.19 1.03 -13.48
N LYS A 113 -16.75 0.59 -14.62
CA LYS A 113 -17.68 1.36 -15.47
C LYS A 113 -17.16 2.76 -15.82
N TRP A 114 -15.85 2.92 -15.95
CA TRP A 114 -15.24 4.22 -16.23
C TRP A 114 -15.32 4.54 -17.74
N PRO A 115 -15.75 5.75 -18.16
CA PRO A 115 -16.14 6.03 -19.54
C PRO A 115 -14.96 6.22 -20.51
N ARG A 116 -13.73 6.36 -19.99
CA ARG A 116 -12.50 6.65 -20.75
C ARG A 116 -11.31 5.93 -20.12
N PRO A 117 -10.13 5.87 -20.78
CA PRO A 117 -8.97 5.20 -20.20
C PRO A 117 -8.65 5.65 -18.78
N LEU A 118 -8.39 4.68 -17.90
CA LEU A 118 -7.98 4.95 -16.53
C LEU A 118 -6.60 5.62 -16.52
N PRO A 119 -6.33 6.51 -15.56
CA PRO A 119 -4.97 6.91 -15.27
C PRO A 119 -4.06 5.71 -15.01
N LEU A 120 -2.96 5.62 -15.74
CA LEU A 120 -2.00 4.51 -15.62
C LEU A 120 -2.69 3.14 -15.75
N GLU A 121 -3.62 3.01 -16.71
CA GLU A 121 -4.48 1.83 -16.89
C GLU A 121 -3.69 0.50 -16.97
N GLU A 122 -2.63 0.45 -17.76
CA GLU A 122 -1.80 -0.76 -17.88
C GLU A 122 -0.99 -1.04 -16.62
N GLU A 123 -0.56 0.00 -15.91
CA GLU A 123 0.21 -0.14 -14.66
C GLU A 123 -0.66 -0.64 -13.51
N ARG A 124 -1.91 -0.17 -13.42
CA ARG A 124 -2.93 -0.72 -12.52
C ARG A 124 -3.09 -2.22 -12.72
N VAL A 125 -3.13 -2.64 -13.97
CA VAL A 125 -3.27 -4.06 -14.31
C VAL A 125 -2.00 -4.84 -14.02
N ARG A 126 -0.81 -4.28 -14.28
CA ARG A 126 0.47 -4.87 -13.85
C ARG A 126 0.46 -5.15 -12.34
N LEU A 127 0.11 -4.16 -11.50
CA LEU A 127 0.05 -4.34 -10.05
C LEU A 127 -1.01 -5.37 -9.64
N MET A 128 -2.16 -5.40 -10.32
CA MET A 128 -3.20 -6.39 -10.07
C MET A 128 -2.72 -7.81 -10.43
N HIS A 129 -1.92 -7.96 -11.49
CA HIS A 129 -1.29 -9.23 -11.86
C HIS A 129 -0.28 -9.67 -10.82
N GLU A 130 0.54 -8.76 -10.30
CA GLU A 130 1.51 -9.05 -9.24
C GLU A 130 0.83 -9.51 -7.96
N VAL A 131 -0.27 -8.84 -7.57
CA VAL A 131 -1.08 -9.28 -6.45
C VAL A 131 -1.59 -10.70 -6.67
N GLY A 132 -2.18 -10.97 -7.85
CA GLY A 132 -2.68 -12.30 -8.18
C GLY A 132 -1.58 -13.36 -8.16
N PHE A 133 -0.45 -13.10 -8.81
CA PHE A 133 0.68 -14.03 -8.89
C PHE A 133 1.24 -14.36 -7.51
N GLU A 134 1.49 -13.34 -6.68
CA GLU A 134 2.12 -13.56 -5.39
C GLU A 134 1.16 -14.24 -4.39
N LEU A 135 -0.14 -13.91 -4.44
CA LEU A 135 -1.15 -14.63 -3.67
C LEU A 135 -1.25 -16.09 -4.09
N GLU A 136 -1.27 -16.40 -5.39
CA GLU A 136 -1.30 -17.78 -5.87
C GLU A 136 -0.04 -18.54 -5.47
N ARG A 137 1.13 -17.92 -5.64
CA ARG A 137 2.43 -18.52 -5.36
C ARG A 137 2.67 -18.83 -3.89
N SER A 138 2.26 -17.94 -2.98
CA SER A 138 2.66 -18.00 -1.58
C SER A 138 1.52 -18.16 -0.58
N PHE A 139 0.27 -17.94 -1.00
CA PHE A 139 -0.88 -17.84 -0.11
C PHE A 139 -2.14 -18.55 -0.63
N ASP A 140 -1.99 -19.58 -1.48
CA ASP A 140 -3.10 -20.38 -2.04
C ASP A 140 -4.18 -19.52 -2.74
N GLY A 141 -3.73 -18.41 -3.33
CA GLY A 141 -4.58 -17.43 -4.02
C GLY A 141 -5.45 -16.58 -3.10
N LYS A 142 -5.25 -16.61 -1.77
CA LYS A 142 -6.12 -15.94 -0.79
C LYS A 142 -5.34 -14.99 0.12
N ALA A 143 -5.68 -13.70 0.09
CA ALA A 143 -5.10 -12.70 0.98
C ALA A 143 -5.32 -13.01 2.48
N SER A 144 -6.42 -13.69 2.82
CA SER A 144 -6.66 -14.12 4.21
C SER A 144 -5.58 -15.10 4.72
N LYS A 145 -4.99 -15.93 3.86
CA LYS A 145 -3.90 -16.86 4.24
C LYS A 145 -2.63 -16.11 4.61
N LEU A 146 -2.34 -15.02 3.93
CA LEU A 146 -1.28 -14.10 4.32
C LEU A 146 -1.55 -13.54 5.71
N VAL A 147 -2.74 -12.98 5.96
CA VAL A 147 -3.11 -12.42 7.26
C VAL A 147 -3.09 -13.48 8.38
N GLU A 148 -3.58 -14.69 8.10
CA GLU A 148 -3.53 -15.83 9.03
C GLU A 148 -2.09 -16.19 9.41
N SER A 149 -1.16 -16.19 8.45
CA SER A 149 0.27 -16.48 8.69
C SER A 149 0.95 -15.46 9.60
N CYS A 150 0.32 -14.31 9.83
CA CYS A 150 0.84 -13.28 10.72
C CYS A 150 0.55 -13.57 12.20
N GLU A 151 -0.26 -14.57 12.53
CA GLU A 151 -0.59 -14.95 13.92
C GLU A 151 -1.07 -13.76 14.77
N LYS A 152 -1.87 -12.87 14.19
CA LYS A 152 -2.35 -11.61 14.82
C LYS A 152 -1.22 -10.65 15.21
N SER A 153 -0.02 -10.82 14.68
CA SER A 153 1.09 -9.88 14.79
C SER A 153 1.10 -8.96 13.58
N ALA A 154 0.65 -7.73 13.77
CA ALA A 154 0.68 -6.75 12.69
C ALA A 154 2.09 -6.43 12.19
N ALA A 155 3.10 -6.60 13.04
CA ALA A 155 4.48 -6.39 12.63
C ALA A 155 5.02 -7.58 11.80
N LYS A 156 4.49 -8.80 11.98
CA LYS A 156 4.68 -9.90 11.02
C LYS A 156 3.94 -9.61 9.70
N LEU A 157 2.73 -9.03 9.78
CA LEU A 157 1.99 -8.64 8.57
C LEU A 157 2.74 -7.63 7.73
N VAL A 158 3.20 -6.54 8.34
CA VAL A 158 3.97 -5.52 7.63
C VAL A 158 5.21 -6.15 6.98
N ALA A 159 5.93 -6.99 7.72
CA ALA A 159 7.11 -7.67 7.17
C ALA A 159 6.76 -8.53 5.94
N LEU A 160 5.66 -9.30 5.99
CA LEU A 160 5.20 -10.10 4.85
C LEU A 160 4.74 -9.22 3.69
N ILE A 161 3.92 -8.20 3.93
CA ILE A 161 3.47 -7.28 2.88
C ILE A 161 4.68 -6.63 2.20
N THR A 162 5.64 -6.11 2.96
CA THR A 162 6.83 -5.45 2.38
C THR A 162 7.77 -6.41 1.67
N SER A 163 7.77 -7.69 2.03
CA SER A 163 8.59 -8.72 1.41
C SER A 163 7.98 -9.28 0.13
N HIS A 164 6.65 -9.33 0.06
CA HIS A 164 5.90 -9.97 -1.02
C HIS A 164 5.31 -8.94 -2.00
N PHE A 165 4.98 -7.74 -1.53
CA PHE A 165 4.37 -6.67 -2.33
C PHE A 165 5.13 -5.35 -2.18
N PRO A 166 6.32 -5.29 -2.78
CA PRO A 166 7.28 -4.25 -2.47
C PRO A 166 6.95 -2.91 -3.18
N ASP A 167 5.96 -2.90 -4.09
CA ASP A 167 5.43 -1.72 -4.82
C ASP A 167 4.28 -0.97 -4.09
N TYR A 168 3.90 -1.38 -2.88
CA TYR A 168 2.79 -0.75 -2.15
C TYR A 168 3.10 0.71 -1.74
N ILE A 169 2.07 1.56 -1.87
CA ILE A 169 1.93 3.03 -1.80
C ILE A 169 2.68 3.80 -0.70
N VAL A 170 3.29 3.09 0.24
CA VAL A 170 3.94 3.62 1.44
C VAL A 170 4.93 4.76 1.14
N PRO A 171 5.82 4.67 0.13
CA PRO A 171 6.78 5.75 -0.14
C PRO A 171 6.11 7.08 -0.51
N ALA A 172 5.03 7.05 -1.29
CA ALA A 172 4.33 8.25 -1.76
C ALA A 172 3.60 8.98 -0.63
N VAL A 173 2.89 8.24 0.24
CA VAL A 173 2.20 8.81 1.39
C VAL A 173 3.19 9.42 2.39
N LEU A 174 4.27 8.70 2.68
CA LEU A 174 5.30 9.22 3.59
C LEU A 174 5.96 10.48 3.03
N GLN A 175 6.15 10.58 1.71
CA GLN A 175 6.67 11.79 1.08
C GLN A 175 5.72 12.98 1.23
N GLN A 176 4.42 12.81 1.00
CA GLN A 176 3.40 13.85 1.20
C GLN A 176 3.30 14.32 2.65
N LEU A 177 3.44 13.40 3.61
CA LEU A 177 3.49 13.71 5.03
C LEU A 177 4.81 14.39 5.45
N GLY A 178 5.74 14.53 4.52
CA GLY A 178 7.06 15.11 4.73
C GLY A 178 8.01 14.21 5.50
N VAL A 179 7.68 12.92 5.65
CA VAL A 179 8.49 11.89 6.30
C VAL A 179 9.59 11.39 5.36
N LEU A 180 9.30 11.24 4.06
CA LEU A 180 10.33 10.97 3.06
C LEU A 180 10.64 12.23 2.25
N LYS A 181 11.91 12.40 1.93
CA LYS A 181 12.42 13.40 0.98
C LYS A 181 13.11 12.68 -0.15
N PHE A 182 12.81 13.09 -1.38
CA PHE A 182 13.44 12.54 -2.57
C PHE A 182 14.50 13.50 -3.08
N SER A 183 15.59 12.96 -3.62
CA SER A 183 16.58 13.74 -4.34
C SER A 183 15.96 14.39 -5.58
N PRO A 184 16.54 15.48 -6.11
CA PRO A 184 16.02 16.12 -7.32
C PRO A 184 15.95 15.18 -8.53
N SER A 185 16.88 14.23 -8.65
CA SER A 185 16.88 13.24 -9.73
C SER A 185 15.71 12.26 -9.62
N LEU A 186 15.51 11.68 -8.43
CA LEU A 186 14.40 10.76 -8.19
C LEU A 186 13.04 11.46 -8.31
N ALA A 187 12.91 12.67 -7.76
CA ALA A 187 11.71 13.48 -7.90
C ALA A 187 11.38 13.75 -9.38
N ASN A 188 12.37 14.12 -10.20
CA ASN A 188 12.18 14.33 -11.63
C ASN A 188 11.77 13.05 -12.37
N MET A 189 12.36 11.90 -12.02
CA MET A 189 11.96 10.61 -12.59
C MET A 189 10.49 10.31 -12.33
N ILE A 190 10.04 10.51 -11.08
CA ILE A 190 8.64 10.31 -10.68
C ILE A 190 7.72 11.30 -11.42
N GLU A 191 8.06 12.59 -11.41
CA GLU A 191 7.26 13.65 -12.07
C GLU A 191 7.15 13.47 -13.58
N SER A 192 8.17 12.88 -14.22
CA SER A 192 8.19 12.60 -15.65
C SER A 192 7.57 11.25 -16.03
N ASN A 193 7.00 10.51 -15.06
CA ASN A 193 6.50 9.14 -15.23
C ASN A 193 7.55 8.20 -15.86
N ARG A 194 8.83 8.40 -15.52
CA ARG A 194 9.88 7.44 -15.87
C ARG A 194 9.81 6.24 -14.94
N GLU A 195 9.85 5.06 -15.53
CA GLU A 195 9.96 3.81 -14.80
C GLU A 195 11.23 3.80 -13.93
N ILE A 196 11.07 3.42 -12.66
CA ILE A 196 12.18 3.12 -11.76
C ILE A 196 12.43 1.62 -11.87
N SER A 197 13.58 1.24 -12.41
CA SER A 197 13.88 -0.18 -12.68
C SER A 197 13.98 -0.99 -11.38
N SER A 198 13.40 -2.19 -11.39
CA SER A 198 13.53 -3.14 -10.26
C SER A 198 15.00 -3.45 -9.97
N GLY A 199 15.39 -3.43 -8.70
CA GLY A 199 16.77 -3.64 -8.24
C GLY A 199 17.70 -2.43 -8.43
N SER A 200 17.19 -1.30 -8.92
CA SER A 200 17.93 -0.03 -8.93
C SER A 200 18.15 0.49 -7.52
N GLU A 201 19.14 1.38 -7.36
CA GLU A 201 19.41 2.04 -6.08
C GLU A 201 18.20 2.85 -5.61
N GLU A 202 17.54 3.58 -6.52
CA GLU A 202 16.32 4.34 -6.24
C GLU A 202 15.18 3.46 -5.70
N GLU A 203 14.95 2.30 -6.32
CA GLU A 203 13.91 1.37 -5.89
C GLU A 203 14.22 0.79 -4.51
N VAL A 204 15.43 0.27 -4.33
CA VAL A 204 15.87 -0.33 -3.05
C VAL A 204 15.79 0.69 -1.92
N GLU A 205 16.20 1.94 -2.18
CA GLU A 205 16.10 3.02 -1.21
C GLU A 205 14.65 3.42 -0.90
N LEU A 206 13.77 3.54 -1.90
CA LEU A 206 12.35 3.84 -1.71
C LEU A 206 11.70 2.84 -0.76
N ARG A 207 11.98 1.54 -0.94
CA ARG A 207 11.42 0.48 -0.09
C ARG A 207 12.04 0.48 1.30
N ALA A 208 13.37 0.50 1.40
CA ALA A 208 14.06 0.42 2.67
C ALA A 208 13.79 1.66 3.56
N CYS A 209 13.82 2.86 2.99
CA CYS A 209 13.53 4.09 3.72
C CYS A 209 12.07 4.16 4.16
N SER A 210 11.13 3.62 3.38
CA SER A 210 9.72 3.54 3.77
C SER A 210 9.50 2.63 4.98
N VAL A 211 10.11 1.44 4.97
CA VAL A 211 10.06 0.52 6.12
C VAL A 211 10.70 1.15 7.34
N HIS A 212 11.87 1.76 7.17
CA HIS A 212 12.58 2.41 8.27
C HIS A 212 11.76 3.56 8.88
N ALA A 213 11.20 4.43 8.05
CA ALA A 213 10.37 5.54 8.48
C ALA A 213 9.14 5.09 9.29
N VAL A 214 8.40 4.08 8.81
CA VAL A 214 7.24 3.56 9.55
C VAL A 214 7.65 3.01 10.92
N GLU A 215 8.78 2.32 10.99
CA GLU A 215 9.33 1.82 12.25
C GLU A 215 9.73 2.95 13.21
N GLU A 216 10.35 4.03 12.71
CA GLU A 216 10.68 5.20 13.54
C GLU A 216 9.42 5.87 14.09
N ILE A 217 8.39 6.07 13.26
CA ILE A 217 7.13 6.67 13.73
C ILE A 217 6.49 5.77 14.79
N ARG A 218 6.47 4.45 14.57
CA ARG A 218 5.96 3.47 15.53
C ARG A 218 6.66 3.58 16.89
N GLU A 219 7.99 3.60 16.89
CA GLU A 219 8.77 3.70 18.12
C GLU A 219 8.53 5.00 18.86
N LEU A 220 8.46 6.12 18.12
CA LEU A 220 8.18 7.43 18.69
C LEU A 220 6.80 7.47 19.34
N ILE A 221 5.77 6.93 18.70
CA ILE A 221 4.44 6.87 19.32
C ILE A 221 4.46 5.95 20.54
N ASN A 222 5.11 4.79 20.49
CA ASN A 222 5.22 3.89 21.65
C ASN A 222 5.89 4.58 22.85
N ARG A 223 6.99 5.30 22.60
CA ARG A 223 7.71 6.06 23.64
C ARG A 223 6.85 7.18 24.23
N LYS A 224 6.07 7.88 23.41
CA LYS A 224 5.30 9.06 23.81
C LYS A 224 3.93 8.74 24.43
N SER A 225 3.29 7.65 23.99
CA SER A 225 1.92 7.30 24.42
C SER A 225 1.87 6.14 25.43
N GLY A 226 2.95 5.39 25.60
CA GLY A 226 2.98 4.16 26.43
C GLY A 226 2.10 3.03 25.89
N LYS A 227 1.46 3.22 24.74
CA LYS A 227 0.62 2.24 24.05
C LYS A 227 1.43 1.61 22.93
N GLN A 228 1.28 0.30 22.74
CA GLN A 228 1.84 -0.38 21.58
C GLN A 228 1.01 -0.01 20.34
N VAL A 229 1.53 0.90 19.53
CA VAL A 229 0.91 1.36 18.30
C VAL A 229 1.36 0.47 17.18
N ILE A 230 0.37 -0.11 16.51
CA ILE A 230 0.54 -0.85 15.28
C ILE A 230 0.22 0.14 14.16
N PHE A 231 1.18 0.46 13.31
CA PHE A 231 0.91 1.21 12.08
C PHE A 231 0.16 0.29 11.11
N TYR A 232 -1.15 0.40 11.16
CA TYR A 232 -2.07 -0.23 10.22
C TYR A 232 -2.05 0.58 8.93
N CYS A 233 -1.29 0.14 7.93
CA CYS A 233 -1.55 0.50 6.54
C CYS A 233 -2.83 -0.25 6.15
N PHE A 234 -4.00 0.38 6.35
CA PHE A 234 -5.39 0.09 5.88
C PHE A 234 -5.93 -1.36 5.80
N ILE A 235 -5.15 -2.41 6.02
CA ILE A 235 -5.47 -3.81 5.69
C ILE A 235 -5.98 -4.62 6.90
N LEU A 236 -6.08 -4.04 8.10
CA LEU A 236 -6.53 -4.79 9.28
C LEU A 236 -7.56 -4.04 10.13
N GLN A 237 -8.83 -4.36 9.88
CA GLN A 237 -9.69 -4.89 10.93
C GLN A 237 -10.10 -6.31 10.54
#